data_AF-A0AAW2IWG1-F1
#
_entry.id   AF-A0AAW2IWG1-F1
#
_cell.length_a   1.000
_cell.length_b   1.000
_cell.length_c   1.000
_cell.angle_alpha   90.00
_cell.angle_beta   90.00
_cell.angle_gamma   90.00
#
_symmetry.space_group_name_H-M   'P 1'
#
loop_
_entity.id
_entity.type
_entity.pdbx_description
1 polymer ?
#
loop_
_entity_poly.entity_id
_entity_poly.type
_entity_poly.pdbx_seq_one_letter_code
_entity_poly.pdbx_strand_id
1 'polypeptide(L)'
;MAKRWAIENVDKLLKDVMGNDQDFGGKVVVFGGDFRQVLPVVPKATIHQTISASLVRVGNGEEPTDTEGNIRIPEEMIVKYDNEEDSIKRLIRAIFPSLNTRAHSADYMTGRAILAAKMSMLID
;
A
#
# COMPACT_ATOMS: atom_id res chain seq x y z
N MET A 1 0.77 -8.36 -11.04
CA MET A 1 -0.44 -9.11 -10.65
C MET A 1 -0.71 -10.23 -11.65
N ALA A 2 -1.17 -11.41 -11.22
CA ALA A 2 -1.53 -12.50 -12.13
C ALA A 2 -2.82 -12.14 -12.90
N LYS A 3 -2.83 -12.38 -14.21
CA LYS A 3 -3.99 -12.11 -15.06
C LYS A 3 -5.12 -13.10 -14.71
N ARG A 4 -6.37 -12.64 -14.71
CA ARG A 4 -7.57 -13.43 -14.39
C ARG A 4 -7.60 -14.80 -15.10
N TRP A 5 -7.28 -14.82 -16.39
CA TRP A 5 -7.24 -16.06 -17.19
C TRP A 5 -6.24 -17.10 -16.64
N ALA A 6 -5.15 -16.68 -16.03
CA ALA A 6 -4.16 -17.58 -15.45
C ALA A 6 -4.69 -18.24 -14.18
N ILE A 7 -5.43 -17.49 -13.36
CA ILE A 7 -6.07 -18.01 -12.14
C ILE A 7 -7.17 -19.00 -12.52
N GLU A 8 -8.00 -18.67 -13.50
CA GLU A 8 -9.06 -19.55 -14.01
C GLU A 8 -8.50 -20.86 -14.59
N ASN A 9 -7.36 -20.81 -15.27
CA ASN A 9 -6.71 -22.02 -15.79
C ASN A 9 -6.11 -22.90 -14.68
N VAL A 10 -5.53 -22.28 -13.64
CA VAL A 10 -5.03 -23.03 -12.47
C VAL A 10 -6.17 -23.70 -11.71
N ASP A 11 -7.30 -23.01 -11.54
CA ASP A 11 -8.51 -23.57 -10.95
C ASP A 11 -9.04 -24.79 -11.74
N LYS A 12 -9.21 -24.62 -13.06
CA LYS A 12 -9.64 -25.72 -13.94
C LYS A 12 -8.70 -26.92 -13.89
N LEU A 13 -7.39 -26.68 -13.90
CA LEU A 13 -6.39 -27.75 -13.80
C LEU A 13 -6.51 -28.51 -12.47
N LEU A 14 -6.67 -27.80 -11.35
CA LEU A 14 -6.77 -28.43 -10.04
C LEU A 14 -8.08 -29.19 -9.87
N LYS A 15 -9.18 -28.70 -10.43
CA LYS A 15 -10.47 -29.42 -10.45
C LYS A 15 -10.35 -30.75 -11.21
N ASP A 16 -9.73 -30.72 -12.39
CA ASP A 16 -9.52 -31.91 -13.23
C ASP A 16 -8.60 -32.93 -12.56
N VAL A 17 -7.43 -32.49 -12.08
CA VAL A 17 -6.45 -33.38 -11.41
C VAL A 17 -7.01 -34.00 -10.13
N MET A 18 -7.82 -33.26 -9.37
CA MET A 18 -8.39 -33.73 -8.11
C MET A 18 -9.70 -34.50 -8.29
N GLY A 19 -10.30 -34.49 -9.49
CA GLY A 19 -11.64 -35.05 -9.73
C GLY A 19 -12.71 -34.42 -8.82
N ASN A 20 -12.56 -33.13 -8.51
CA ASN A 20 -13.39 -32.42 -7.55
C ASN A 20 -13.76 -31.05 -8.12
N ASP A 21 -15.07 -30.81 -8.31
CA ASP A 21 -15.60 -29.58 -8.89
C ASP A 21 -15.60 -28.37 -7.93
N GLN A 22 -15.19 -28.56 -6.66
CA GLN A 22 -14.97 -27.43 -5.74
C GLN A 22 -13.80 -26.55 -6.22
N ASP A 23 -13.83 -25.27 -5.88
CA ASP A 23 -12.77 -24.33 -6.22
C ASP A 23 -11.38 -24.84 -5.82
N PHE A 24 -10.45 -24.73 -6.77
CA PHE A 24 -9.09 -25.24 -6.73
C PHE A 24 -8.99 -26.73 -6.36
N GLY A 25 -9.98 -27.53 -6.77
CA GLY A 25 -10.04 -28.96 -6.46
C GLY A 25 -10.21 -29.25 -4.96
N GLY A 26 -10.77 -28.31 -4.20
CA GLY A 26 -10.92 -28.39 -2.74
C GLY A 26 -9.61 -28.14 -1.98
N LYS A 27 -8.59 -27.55 -2.62
CA LYS A 27 -7.34 -27.18 -1.96
C LYS A 27 -7.43 -25.82 -1.30
N VAL A 28 -6.75 -25.69 -0.17
CA VAL A 28 -6.49 -24.38 0.44
C VAL A 28 -5.48 -23.65 -0.43
N VAL A 29 -5.89 -22.53 -1.01
CA VAL A 29 -5.04 -21.68 -1.87
C VAL A 29 -4.78 -20.35 -1.17
N VAL A 30 -3.51 -19.95 -1.12
CA VAL A 30 -3.07 -18.64 -0.61
C VAL A 30 -2.49 -17.85 -1.76
N PHE A 31 -3.11 -16.73 -2.10
CA PHE A 31 -2.58 -15.82 -3.11
C PHE A 31 -1.51 -14.92 -2.49
N GLY A 32 -0.25 -15.22 -2.78
CA GLY A 32 0.88 -14.35 -2.46
C GLY A 32 1.12 -13.34 -3.57
N GLY A 33 0.95 -12.05 -3.26
CA GLY A 33 1.41 -10.95 -4.10
C GLY A 33 2.78 -10.46 -3.66
N ASP A 34 3.30 -9.48 -4.38
CA ASP A 34 4.40 -8.68 -3.85
C ASP A 34 3.88 -7.82 -2.69
N PHE A 35 4.23 -8.16 -1.45
CA PHE A 35 3.86 -7.38 -0.26
C PHE A 35 4.53 -5.99 -0.19
N ARG A 36 5.36 -5.63 -1.19
CA ARG A 36 5.78 -4.25 -1.50
C ARG A 36 4.66 -3.44 -2.19
N GLN A 37 3.55 -4.08 -2.59
CA GLN A 37 2.30 -3.41 -2.95
C GLN A 37 1.46 -3.22 -1.69
N VAL A 38 1.39 -1.95 -1.27
CA VAL A 38 0.81 -1.43 -0.03
C VAL A 38 -0.63 -1.94 0.20
N LEU A 39 -0.91 -2.45 1.41
CA LEU A 39 -2.27 -2.53 1.96
C LEU A 39 -2.48 -1.38 2.95
N PRO A 40 -3.61 -0.64 2.90
CA PRO A 40 -3.81 0.51 3.78
C PRO A 40 -4.36 0.12 5.17
N VAL A 41 -3.84 0.78 6.21
CA VAL A 41 -4.36 0.81 7.59
C VAL A 41 -4.96 2.20 7.89
N VAL A 42 -6.06 2.23 8.66
CA VAL A 42 -6.90 3.40 9.07
C VAL A 42 -6.78 3.55 10.60
N PRO A 43 -6.61 4.73 11.26
CA PRO A 43 -7.71 5.73 11.41
C PRO A 43 -7.42 7.25 11.73
N LYS A 44 -8.43 8.08 11.34
CA LYS A 44 -8.85 9.46 11.77
C LYS A 44 -8.45 10.69 10.91
N ALA A 45 -9.43 11.54 10.59
CA ALA A 45 -9.61 12.22 9.29
C ALA A 45 -9.40 13.75 9.20
N THR A 46 -8.69 14.17 8.14
CA THR A 46 -8.75 15.35 7.23
C THR A 46 -7.44 15.27 6.42
N ILE A 47 -7.40 15.52 5.10
CA ILE A 47 -6.36 15.04 4.13
C ILE A 47 -6.30 13.50 3.99
N HIS A 48 -6.31 12.79 5.12
CA HIS A 48 -6.40 11.33 5.20
C HIS A 48 -7.57 10.73 4.43
N GLN A 49 -8.71 11.41 4.29
CA GLN A 49 -9.84 10.90 3.50
C GLN A 49 -9.52 10.88 2.01
N THR A 50 -8.88 11.94 1.50
CA THR A 50 -8.44 12.03 0.11
C THR A 50 -7.36 11.00 -0.19
N ILE A 51 -6.38 10.86 0.72
CA ILE A 51 -5.31 9.86 0.62
C ILE A 51 -5.89 8.45 0.71
N SER A 52 -6.76 8.18 1.69
CA SER A 52 -7.40 6.87 1.86
C SER A 52 -8.25 6.50 0.67
N ALA A 53 -9.02 7.44 0.12
CA ALA A 53 -9.81 7.20 -1.08
C ALA A 53 -8.92 6.95 -2.30
N SER A 54 -7.81 7.67 -2.44
CA SER A 54 -6.80 7.41 -3.48
C SER A 54 -6.19 6.03 -3.32
N LEU A 55 -5.77 5.62 -2.12
CA LEU A 55 -5.23 4.29 -1.87
C LEU A 55 -6.23 3.16 -2.15
N VAL A 56 -7.52 3.36 -1.84
CA VAL A 56 -8.59 2.41 -2.18
C VAL A 56 -8.77 2.33 -3.70
N ARG A 57 -8.80 3.45 -4.41
CA ARG A 57 -8.89 3.48 -5.87
C ARG A 57 -7.66 2.84 -6.53
N VAL A 58 -6.46 3.05 -5.98
CA VAL A 58 -5.24 2.35 -6.42
C VAL A 58 -5.39 0.84 -6.26
N GLY A 59 -5.86 0.37 -5.10
CA GLY A 59 -6.09 -1.06 -4.84
C GLY A 59 -7.17 -1.67 -5.74
N ASN A 60 -8.17 -0.89 -6.11
CA ASN A 60 -9.23 -1.28 -7.05
C ASN A 60 -8.83 -1.16 -8.53
N GLY A 61 -7.68 -0.55 -8.85
CA GLY A 61 -7.27 -0.25 -10.22
C GLY A 61 -8.06 0.89 -10.88
N GLU A 62 -8.68 1.75 -10.07
CA GLU A 62 -9.51 2.89 -10.50
C GLU A 62 -8.75 4.22 -10.49
N GLU A 63 -7.52 4.26 -9.95
CA GLU A 63 -6.73 5.49 -9.94
C GLU A 63 -6.19 5.83 -11.34
N PRO A 64 -6.32 7.08 -11.81
CA PRO A 64 -5.85 7.46 -13.13
C PRO A 64 -4.36 7.19 -13.33
N THR A 65 -4.02 6.56 -14.44
CA THR A 65 -2.64 6.33 -14.85
C THR A 65 -2.22 7.32 -15.93
N ASP A 66 -0.93 7.64 -15.98
CA ASP A 66 -0.36 8.38 -17.11
C ASP A 66 -0.25 7.51 -18.38
N THR A 67 0.33 8.07 -19.44
CA THR A 67 0.52 7.39 -20.73
C THR A 67 1.41 6.14 -20.66
N GLU A 68 2.18 5.98 -19.58
CA GLU A 68 3.06 4.84 -19.33
C GLU A 68 2.43 3.83 -18.36
N GLY A 69 1.22 4.07 -17.88
CA GLY A 69 0.54 3.21 -16.91
C GLY A 69 0.95 3.46 -15.46
N ASN A 70 1.67 4.55 -15.17
CA ASN A 70 2.05 4.89 -13.81
C ASN A 70 0.95 5.68 -13.11
N ILE A 71 0.72 5.36 -11.83
CA ILE A 71 -0.22 6.09 -10.98
C ILE A 71 0.45 7.39 -10.53
N ARG A 72 -0.20 8.52 -10.80
CA ARG A 72 0.28 9.83 -10.31
C ARG A 72 -0.06 9.96 -8.83
N ILE A 73 0.98 10.13 -8.00
CA ILE A 73 0.79 10.41 -6.57
C ILE A 73 0.11 11.78 -6.41
N PRO A 74 -1.00 11.89 -5.67
CA PRO A 74 -1.66 13.16 -5.38
C PRO A 74 -0.70 14.15 -4.69
N GLU A 75 -0.79 15.44 -5.03
CA GLU A 75 0.11 16.46 -4.46
C GLU A 75 0.05 16.52 -2.93
N GLU A 76 -1.09 16.17 -2.35
CA GLU A 76 -1.32 16.15 -0.90
C GLU A 76 -0.54 15.04 -0.17
N MET A 77 -0.07 14.02 -0.89
CA MET A 77 0.82 12.98 -0.35
C MET A 77 2.30 13.39 -0.42
N ILE A 78 2.63 14.50 -1.10
CA ILE A 78 4.00 14.92 -1.35
C ILE A 78 4.45 15.87 -0.23
N VAL A 79 5.42 15.42 0.57
CA VAL A 79 6.19 16.32 1.45
C VAL A 79 7.35 16.88 0.65
N LYS A 80 7.33 18.19 0.37
CA LYS A 80 8.39 18.87 -0.39
C LYS A 80 9.73 18.77 0.35
N TYR A 81 10.76 18.41 -0.41
CA TYR A 81 12.14 18.43 0.04
C TYR A 81 12.80 19.73 -0.41
N ASP A 82 13.29 20.53 0.55
CA ASP A 82 14.04 21.75 0.28
C ASP A 82 15.48 21.61 0.81
N ASN A 83 15.62 21.37 2.12
CA ASN A 83 16.87 21.06 2.81
C ASN A 83 16.62 20.05 3.92
N GLU A 84 17.66 19.40 4.45
CA GLU A 84 17.52 18.33 5.44
C GLU A 84 16.74 18.77 6.69
N GLU A 85 17.11 19.90 7.29
CA GLU A 85 16.55 20.35 8.57
C GLU A 85 15.05 20.70 8.46
N ASP A 86 14.67 21.50 7.47
CA ASP A 86 13.29 21.92 7.27
C ASP A 86 12.41 20.79 6.75
N SER A 87 12.96 19.92 5.89
CA SER A 87 12.21 18.79 5.33
C SER A 87 11.90 17.74 6.41
N ILE A 88 12.85 17.46 7.31
CA ILE A 88 12.60 16.57 8.46
C ILE A 88 11.53 17.17 9.37
N LYS A 89 11.61 18.48 9.69
CA LYS A 89 10.59 19.15 10.52
C LYS A 89 9.20 19.09 9.87
N ARG A 90 9.11 19.32 8.55
CA ARG A 90 7.85 19.20 7.80
C ARG A 90 7.31 17.78 7.80
N LEU A 91 8.17 16.78 7.62
CA LEU A 91 7.79 15.37 7.67
C LEU A 91 7.23 14.99 9.05
N ILE A 92 7.95 15.33 10.12
CA ILE A 92 7.51 15.07 11.50
C ILE A 92 6.18 15.77 11.78
N ARG A 93 6.01 17.02 11.35
CA ARG A 93 4.75 17.75 11.55
C ARG A 93 3.59 17.17 10.75
N ALA A 94 3.84 16.72 9.52
CA ALA A 94 2.84 16.10 8.67
C ALA A 94 2.35 14.76 9.26
N ILE A 95 3.28 13.96 9.78
CA ILE A 95 2.97 12.60 10.26
C ILE A 95 2.57 12.59 11.73
N PHE A 96 3.21 13.40 12.58
CA PHE A 96 3.00 13.47 14.03
C PHE A 96 2.71 14.90 14.51
N PRO A 97 1.57 15.51 14.13
CA PRO A 97 1.26 16.91 14.44
C PRO A 97 1.19 17.22 15.94
N SER A 98 0.95 16.22 16.79
CA SER A 98 0.87 16.34 18.26
C SER A 98 1.94 15.51 18.97
N LEU A 99 3.11 15.33 18.36
CA LEU A 99 4.17 14.49 18.92
C LEU A 99 4.55 14.90 20.35
N ASN A 100 4.73 16.19 20.60
CA ASN A 100 5.16 16.71 21.90
C ASN A 100 4.19 16.38 23.06
N THR A 101 2.90 16.23 22.77
CA THR A 101 1.87 15.97 23.80
C THR A 101 1.43 14.51 23.85
N ARG A 102 1.70 13.72 22.81
CA ARG A 102 1.17 12.35 22.67
C ARG A 102 2.23 11.29 22.44
N ALA A 103 3.52 11.62 22.48
CA ALA A 103 4.61 10.66 22.35
C ALA A 103 4.53 9.48 23.34
N HIS A 104 3.95 9.70 24.53
CA HIS A 104 3.77 8.65 25.55
C HIS A 104 2.63 7.67 25.22
N SER A 105 1.77 7.99 24.26
CA SER A 105 0.64 7.13 23.89
C SER A 105 1.10 6.10 22.86
N ALA A 106 1.14 4.83 23.26
CA ALA A 106 1.44 3.73 22.36
C ALA A 106 0.55 3.76 21.12
N ASP A 107 -0.78 3.90 21.29
CA ASP A 107 -1.75 4.00 20.19
C ASP A 107 -1.48 5.17 19.24
N TYR A 108 -1.02 6.31 19.77
CA TYR A 108 -0.68 7.46 18.93
C TYR A 108 0.59 7.21 18.10
N MET A 109 1.57 6.54 18.70
CA MET A 109 2.84 6.23 18.05
C MET A 109 2.72 5.08 17.06
N THR A 110 1.89 4.07 17.34
CA THR A 110 1.68 2.89 16.50
C THR A 110 0.61 3.09 15.43
N GLY A 111 -0.31 4.04 15.62
CA GLY A 111 -1.36 4.37 14.64
C GLY A 111 -0.89 5.19 13.43
N ARG A 112 0.41 5.44 13.29
CA ARG A 112 0.99 6.30 12.24
C ARG A 112 2.25 5.63 11.66
N ALA A 113 2.42 5.69 10.35
CA ALA A 113 3.54 5.07 9.65
C ALA A 113 4.21 6.04 8.67
N ILE A 114 5.54 5.97 8.59
CA ILE A 114 6.34 6.63 7.54
C ILE A 114 6.74 5.54 6.55
N LEU A 115 6.30 5.65 5.30
CA LEU A 115 6.70 4.74 4.23
C LEU A 115 7.99 5.29 3.60
N ALA A 116 9.12 4.68 3.92
CA ALA A 116 10.39 4.96 3.26
C ALA A 116 10.72 3.82 2.29
N ALA A 117 10.99 4.16 1.03
CA ALA A 117 11.57 3.19 0.11
C ALA A 117 12.96 2.81 0.63
N LYS A 118 13.23 1.51 0.78
CA LYS A 118 14.59 1.04 1.08
C LYS A 118 15.47 1.38 -0.13
N MET A 119 16.30 2.42 -0.03
CA MET A 119 17.47 2.56 -0.88
C MET A 119 18.41 1.41 -0.52
N SER A 120 18.42 0.35 -1.32
CA SER A 120 19.55 -0.56 -1.33
C SER A 120 20.73 0.22 -1.90
N MET A 121 21.50 0.89 -1.04
CA MET A 121 22.89 1.19 -1.36
C MET A 121 23.57 -0.15 -1.61
N LEU A 122 23.85 -0.44 -2.89
CA LEU A 122 24.99 -1.27 -3.24
C LEU A 122 26.21 -0.45 -2.81
N ILE A 123 26.82 -0.86 -1.70
CA ILE A 123 28.20 -0.52 -1.43
C ILE A 123 28.98 -1.55 -2.24
N ASP A 124 29.59 -1.11 -3.33
CA ASP A 124 30.65 -1.85 -4.02
C ASP A 124 31.91 -1.87 -3.14
#